data_AF-A0A968FRR5-F1
#
_entry.id   AF-A0A968FRR5-F1
#
_cell.length_a   1.000
_cell.length_b   1.000
_cell.length_c   1.000
_cell.angle_alpha   90.00
_cell.angle_beta   90.00
_cell.angle_gamma   90.00
#
_symmetry.space_group_name_H-M   'P 1'
#
loop_
_entity.id
_entity.type
_entity.pdbx_description
1 polymer ?
#
loop_
_entity_poly.entity_id
_entity_poly.type
_entity_poly.pdbx_seq_one_letter_code
_entity_poly.pdbx_strand_id
1 'polypeptide(L)'
;MKIYGIDFTSAPGKRKPVTLAVGELRNKQLTLKEIHAVTHWEEFETFLNRKGPWMAGMDFPFGLPGSFLSTVGLPHDWKKYVS
;
A
#
# COMPACT_ATOMS: atom_id res chain seq x y z
N MET A 1 4.11 13.29 13.67
CA MET A 1 3.28 13.07 12.45
C MET A 1 2.91 11.60 12.37
N LYS A 2 1.68 11.26 11.95
CA LYS A 2 1.30 9.87 11.68
C LYS A 2 1.78 9.46 10.30
N ILE A 3 2.50 8.36 10.23
CA ILE A 3 2.95 7.74 8.97
C ILE A 3 2.42 6.32 8.94
N TYR A 4 1.85 5.90 7.83
CA TYR A 4 1.33 4.56 7.65
C TYR A 4 2.13 3.80 6.59
N GLY A 5 2.42 2.53 6.84
CA GLY A 5 2.91 1.60 5.82
C GLY A 5 1.81 0.60 5.50
N ILE A 6 1.50 0.42 4.22
CA ILE A 6 0.39 -0.44 3.79
C ILE A 6 0.92 -1.45 2.79
N ASP A 7 0.88 -2.72 3.17
CA ASP A 7 1.04 -3.85 2.25
C ASP A 7 -0.35 -4.27 1.78
N PHE A 8 -0.63 -4.00 0.50
CA PHE A 8 -1.97 -4.09 -0.05
C PHE A 8 -2.23 -5.45 -0.71
N THR A 9 -3.47 -5.89 -0.60
CA THR A 9 -4.00 -7.02 -1.37
C THR A 9 -5.34 -6.61 -1.99
N SER A 10 -5.56 -6.98 -3.24
CA SER A 10 -6.83 -6.73 -3.94
C SER A 10 -7.95 -7.68 -3.51
N ALA A 11 -7.65 -8.65 -2.64
CA ALA A 11 -8.61 -9.61 -2.10
C ALA A 11 -8.34 -9.81 -0.60
N PRO A 12 -8.70 -8.82 0.25
CA PRO A 12 -8.52 -8.92 1.69
C PRO A 12 -9.38 -10.03 2.27
N GLY A 13 -8.82 -10.75 3.24
CA GLY A 13 -9.53 -11.75 4.01
C GLY A 13 -8.64 -12.34 5.08
N LYS A 14 -9.17 -13.25 5.89
CA LYS A 14 -8.45 -13.81 7.06
C LYS A 14 -7.08 -14.41 6.74
N ARG A 15 -6.91 -15.00 5.55
CA ARG A 15 -5.67 -15.63 5.11
C ARG A 15 -4.68 -14.65 4.45
N LYS A 16 -5.16 -13.50 3.99
CA LYS A 16 -4.37 -12.47 3.30
C LYS A 16 -5.01 -11.11 3.60
N PRO A 17 -4.76 -10.51 4.77
CA PRO A 17 -5.27 -9.18 5.10
C PRO A 17 -4.50 -8.11 4.32
N VAL A 18 -5.05 -6.89 4.26
CA VAL A 18 -4.24 -5.69 4.06
C VAL A 18 -3.50 -5.42 5.37
N THR A 19 -2.18 -5.31 5.34
CA THR A 19 -1.38 -5.05 6.55
C THR A 19 -1.15 -3.56 6.67
N LEU A 20 -1.54 -2.98 7.81
CA LEU A 20 -1.43 -1.55 8.08
C LEU A 20 -0.51 -1.31 9.29
N ALA A 21 0.71 -0.86 9.02
CA ALA A 21 1.67 -0.43 10.02
C ALA A 21 1.40 1.03 10.41
N VAL A 22 1.27 1.29 11.71
CA VAL A 22 1.08 2.63 12.28
C VAL A 22 2.40 3.13 12.82
N GLY A 23 2.96 4.13 12.17
CA GLY A 23 4.17 4.83 12.57
C GLY A 23 3.89 6.19 13.18
N GLU A 24 4.76 6.60 14.09
CA GLU A 24 4.83 7.96 14.60
C GLU A 24 6.21 8.55 14.31
N LEU A 25 6.26 9.56 13.46
CA LEU A 25 7.47 10.32 13.16
C LEU A 25 7.57 11.51 14.13
N ARG A 26 8.67 11.54 14.89
CA ARG A 26 9.07 12.68 15.74
C ARG A 26 10.51 13.05 15.39
N ASN A 27 10.74 14.31 15.00
CA ASN A 27 12.03 14.76 14.47
C ASN A 27 12.49 13.86 13.30
N LYS A 28 13.60 13.14 13.48
CA LYS A 28 14.15 12.19 12.50
C LYS A 28 13.96 10.72 12.89
N GLN A 29 13.15 10.45 13.91
CA GLN A 29 12.90 9.09 14.40
C GLN A 29 11.47 8.67 14.06
N LEU A 30 11.36 7.59 13.29
CA LEU A 30 10.10 6.91 13.02
C LEU A 30 9.98 5.71 13.96
N THR A 31 8.93 5.69 14.78
CA THR A 31 8.65 4.58 15.69
C THR A 31 7.42 3.84 15.20
N LEU A 32 7.54 2.53 14.96
CA LEU A 32 6.40 1.65 14.74
C LEU A 32 5.63 1.49 16.06
N LYS A 33 4.34 1.81 16.03
CA LYS A 33 3.46 1.76 17.19
C LYS A 33 2.62 0.49 17.18
N GLU A 34 1.97 0.21 16.05
CA GLU A 34 0.98 -0.86 15.92
C GLU A 34 1.03 -1.45 14.51
N ILE A 35 0.59 -2.69 14.35
CA ILE A 35 0.31 -3.32 13.05
C ILE A 35 -1.12 -3.87 13.12
N HIS A 36 -1.97 -3.48 12.18
CA HIS A 36 -3.32 -3.98 12.04
C HIS A 36 -3.43 -4.89 10.81
N ALA A 37 -4.12 -6.01 10.98
CA ALA A 37 -4.57 -6.84 9.88
C ALA A 37 -6.00 -6.44 9.51
N VAL A 38 -6.16 -5.79 8.36
CA VAL A 38 -7.46 -5.36 7.84
C VAL A 38 -7.99 -6.43 6.91
N THR A 39 -9.11 -7.05 7.28
CA THR A 39 -9.67 -8.19 6.54
C THR A 39 -10.92 -7.87 5.74
N HIS A 40 -11.48 -6.66 5.90
CA HIS A 40 -12.67 -6.18 5.21
C HIS A 40 -12.43 -4.79 4.61
N TRP A 41 -13.16 -4.47 3.54
CA TRP A 41 -12.99 -3.21 2.82
C TRP A 41 -13.47 -2.01 3.63
N GLU A 42 -14.56 -2.16 4.38
CA GLU A 42 -15.17 -1.10 5.18
C GLU A 42 -14.18 -0.56 6.23
N GLU A 43 -13.38 -1.43 6.82
CA GLU A 43 -12.32 -1.07 7.76
C GLU A 43 -11.20 -0.26 7.06
N PHE A 44 -10.80 -0.67 5.87
CA PHE A 44 -9.77 0.01 5.08
C PHE A 44 -10.26 1.39 4.59
N GLU A 45 -11.49 1.48 4.10
CA GLU A 45 -12.12 2.73 3.68
C GLU A 45 -12.31 3.69 4.85
N THR A 46 -12.71 3.18 6.02
CA THR A 46 -12.79 3.97 7.25
C THR A 46 -11.42 4.54 7.61
N PHE A 47 -10.35 3.78 7.43
CA PHE A 47 -8.99 4.27 7.60
C PHE A 47 -8.63 5.38 6.60
N LEU A 48 -8.91 5.19 5.30
CA LEU A 48 -8.60 6.17 4.25
C LEU A 48 -9.35 7.50 4.46
N ASN A 49 -10.56 7.47 5.01
CA ASN A 49 -11.37 8.66 5.29
C ASN A 49 -10.97 9.41 6.57
N ARG A 50 -9.96 8.94 7.32
CA ARG A 50 -9.51 9.63 8.54
C ARG A 50 -8.98 11.01 8.21
N LYS A 51 -9.39 12.02 8.98
CA LYS A 51 -8.89 13.38 8.84
C LYS A 51 -7.38 13.46 9.13
N GLY A 52 -6.68 14.21 8.30
CA GLY A 52 -5.24 14.47 8.43
C GLY A 52 -4.86 15.42 9.57
N PRO A 53 -3.55 15.68 9.75
CA PRO A 53 -2.47 15.31 8.84
C PRO A 53 -1.91 13.89 9.10
N TRP A 54 -1.82 13.10 8.03
CA TRP A 54 -1.09 11.85 7.99
C TRP A 54 -0.52 11.60 6.59
N MET A 55 0.46 10.71 6.49
CA MET A 55 1.03 10.25 5.22
C MET A 55 1.02 8.73 5.19
N ALA A 56 0.89 8.11 4.02
CA ALA A 56 1.01 6.68 3.86
C ALA A 56 1.91 6.32 2.68
N GLY A 57 2.79 5.33 2.88
CA GLY A 57 3.40 4.57 1.80
C GLY A 57 2.57 3.31 1.55
N MET A 58 2.23 3.04 0.29
CA MET A 58 1.37 1.92 -0.10
C MET A 58 2.09 1.07 -1.13
N ASP A 59 2.28 -0.22 -0.82
CA ASP A 59 2.75 -1.23 -1.76
C ASP A 59 1.55 -1.79 -2.51
N PHE A 60 1.27 -1.20 -3.67
CA PHE A 60 0.23 -1.68 -4.57
C PHE A 60 0.83 -2.64 -5.60
N PRO A 61 0.13 -3.74 -5.95
CA PRO A 61 0.57 -4.66 -7.00
C PRO A 61 0.30 -4.07 -8.39
N PHE A 62 0.69 -2.81 -8.63
CA PHE A 62 0.54 -2.17 -9.92
C PHE A 62 1.67 -2.56 -10.86
N GLY A 63 1.29 -2.84 -12.10
CA GLY A 63 2.22 -2.93 -13.21
C GLY A 63 2.89 -1.60 -13.51
N LEU A 64 3.96 -1.66 -14.30
CA LEU A 64 4.52 -0.45 -14.89
C LEU A 64 3.48 0.19 -15.82
N PRO A 65 3.38 1.53 -15.88
CA PRO A 65 2.44 2.20 -16.78
C PRO A 65 2.62 1.74 -18.24
N GLY A 66 1.52 1.55 -18.98
CA GLY A 66 1.59 1.11 -20.37
C GLY A 66 2.38 2.07 -21.27
N SER A 67 2.40 3.37 -20.96
CA SER A 67 3.24 4.35 -21.65
C SER A 67 4.73 4.11 -21.44
N PHE A 68 5.14 3.72 -20.23
CA PHE A 68 6.51 3.32 -19.92
C PHE A 68 6.89 2.08 -20.71
N LEU A 69 6.06 1.02 -20.65
CA LEU A 69 6.29 -0.24 -21.37
C LEU A 69 6.47 0.00 -22.87
N SER A 70 5.63 0.83 -23.47
CA SER A 70 5.74 1.20 -24.89
C SER A 70 7.03 1.95 -25.22
N THR A 71 7.47 2.85 -24.34
CA THR A 71 8.68 3.66 -24.54
C THR A 71 9.94 2.81 -24.50
N VAL A 72 9.99 1.81 -23.63
CA VAL A 72 11.15 0.92 -23.48
C VAL A 72 11.07 -0.35 -24.35
N GLY A 73 10.01 -0.50 -25.15
CA GLY A 73 9.80 -1.65 -26.03
C GLY A 73 9.46 -2.96 -25.31
N LEU A 74 8.93 -2.89 -24.09
CA LEU A 74 8.49 -4.07 -23.33
C LEU A 74 7.06 -4.48 -23.70
N PRO A 75 6.72 -5.77 -23.57
CA PRO A 75 5.34 -6.25 -23.75
C PRO A 75 4.38 -5.60 -22.75
N HIS A 76 3.11 -5.45 -23.12
CA HIS A 76 2.07 -4.95 -22.21
C HIS A 76 1.47 -6.04 -21.31
N ASP A 77 1.79 -7.30 -21.59
CA ASP A 77 1.37 -8.44 -20.75
C ASP A 77 2.28 -8.54 -19.51
N TRP A 78 1.70 -8.37 -18.32
CA TRP A 78 2.42 -8.41 -17.03
C TRP A 78 3.40 -9.58 -16.94
N LYS A 79 2.93 -10.79 -17.25
CA LYS A 79 3.75 -12.01 -17.14
C LYS A 79 5.01 -11.98 -18.00
N LYS A 80 5.04 -11.20 -19.07
CA LYS A 80 6.16 -11.15 -20.01
C LYS A 80 7.24 -10.13 -19.66
N TYR A 81 6.98 -9.19 -18.75
CA TYR A 81 7.97 -8.17 -18.36
C TYR A 81 8.40 -8.24 -16.90
N VAL A 82 7.82 -9.14 -16.11
CA VAL A 82 8.19 -9.37 -14.70
C VAL A 82 8.98 -10.67 -14.49
N SER A 83 9.18 -11.44 -15.56
CA SER A 83 9.98 -12.66 -15.62
C SER A 83 11.33 -12.39 -16.27
#